data_AF-A0A9Q3YPX8-F1
#
_entry.id   AF-A0A9Q3YPX8-F1
#
_cell.length_a   1.000
_cell.length_b   1.000
_cell.length_c   1.000
_cell.angle_alpha   90.00
_cell.angle_beta   90.00
_cell.angle_gamma   90.00
#
_symmetry.space_group_name_H-M   'P 1'
#
loop_
_entity.id
_entity.type
_entity.pdbx_description
1 polymer ?
#
loop_
_entity_poly.entity_id
_entity_poly.type
_entity_poly.pdbx_seq_one_letter_code
_entity_poly.pdbx_strand_id
1 'polypeptide(L)'
;MIVKGAHRIFAKFCPQEARDGTTNEDKHFGLTTLAASIDHLLPYSRGGTNDDRNLVTACGPCQFGRNQWTLEEVEIEDPWKYPAVIDEWDGLTRLMVMKGRAPVDPNV
;
A
#
# COMPACT_ATOMS: atom_id res chain seq x y z
N MET A 1 -2.56 -6.09 3.03
CA MET A 1 -1.73 -4.87 2.94
C MET A 1 -1.12 -4.51 4.28
N ILE A 2 -0.06 -3.71 4.34
CA ILE A 2 0.64 -3.33 5.58
C ILE A 2 -0.13 -2.23 6.31
N VAL A 3 -0.22 -2.35 7.64
CA VAL A 3 -0.77 -1.30 8.50
C VAL A 3 0.21 -0.13 8.59
N LYS A 4 -0.27 1.10 8.34
CA LYS A 4 0.55 2.34 8.34
C LYS A 4 1.39 2.52 9.61
N GLY A 5 0.84 2.16 10.77
CA GLY A 5 1.57 2.18 12.05
C GLY A 5 2.72 1.19 12.09
N ALA A 6 2.51 -0.03 11.57
CA ALA A 6 3.52 -1.08 11.51
C ALA A 6 4.65 -0.72 10.54
N HIS A 7 4.33 -0.12 9.38
CA HIS A 7 5.35 0.37 8.44
C HIS A 7 6.31 1.36 9.09
N ARG A 8 5.78 2.35 9.83
CA ARG A 8 6.59 3.33 10.57
C ARG A 8 7.49 2.70 11.62
N ILE A 9 6.98 1.68 12.32
CA ILE A 9 7.79 0.94 13.30
C ILE A 9 8.90 0.17 12.58
N PHE A 10 8.59 -0.48 11.47
CA PHE A 10 9.58 -1.22 10.69
C PHE A 10 10.71 -0.29 10.21
N ALA A 11 10.37 0.83 9.57
CA ALA A 11 11.33 1.84 9.13
C ALA A 11 12.18 2.42 10.27
N LYS A 12 11.61 2.53 11.48
CA LYS A 12 12.33 3.01 12.67
C LYS A 12 13.38 2.00 13.16
N PHE A 13 13.06 0.71 13.17
CA PHE A 13 13.92 -0.34 13.74
C PHE A 13 14.89 -0.95 12.71
N CYS A 14 14.54 -0.89 11.43
CA CYS A 14 15.32 -1.43 10.32
C CYS A 14 15.41 -0.38 9.19
N PRO A 15 16.10 0.75 9.40
CA PRO A 15 16.05 1.88 8.47
C PRO A 15 16.69 1.61 7.10
N GLN A 16 17.60 0.63 7.01
CA GLN A 16 18.25 0.27 5.74
C GLN A 16 17.37 -0.67 4.89
N GLU A 17 16.63 -1.54 5.56
CA GLU A 17 15.78 -2.58 4.97
C GLU A 17 14.39 -2.03 4.67
N ALA A 18 13.82 -1.26 5.59
CA ALA A 18 12.51 -0.65 5.50
C ALA A 18 12.59 0.84 5.18
N ARG A 19 13.30 1.18 4.10
CA ARG A 19 13.47 2.57 3.67
C ARG A 19 12.10 3.22 3.38
N ASP A 20 11.80 4.33 4.07
CA ASP A 20 10.55 5.10 3.94
C ASP A 20 10.86 6.57 3.60
N GLY A 21 11.63 6.77 2.51
CA GLY A 21 11.98 8.09 2.02
C GLY A 21 10.80 8.83 1.36
N THR A 22 11.07 10.01 0.81
CA THR A 22 10.06 10.85 0.17
C THR A 22 9.96 10.65 -1.35
N THR A 23 11.01 10.14 -1.98
CA THR A 23 11.08 9.83 -3.42
C THR A 23 10.80 8.35 -3.70
N ASN A 24 10.69 7.97 -4.97
CA ASN A 24 10.54 6.57 -5.34
C ASN A 24 11.84 5.79 -5.13
N GLU A 25 12.99 6.43 -5.41
CA GLU A 25 14.33 5.88 -5.28
C GLU A 25 14.67 5.57 -3.80
N ASP A 26 14.18 6.41 -2.90
CA ASP A 26 14.44 6.29 -1.46
C ASP A 26 13.48 5.32 -0.75
N LYS A 27 12.38 4.90 -1.38
CA LYS A 27 11.42 3.98 -0.77
C LYS A 27 11.76 2.53 -1.08
N HIS A 28 11.53 1.66 -0.11
CA HIS A 28 11.59 0.22 -0.36
C HIS A 28 10.40 -0.21 -1.22
N PHE A 29 10.65 -0.62 -2.47
CA PHE A 29 9.62 -0.97 -3.45
C PHE A 29 8.60 -1.99 -2.92
N GLY A 30 9.06 -3.07 -2.28
CA GLY A 30 8.16 -4.09 -1.73
C GLY A 30 7.22 -3.57 -0.64
N LEU A 31 7.65 -2.58 0.15
CA LEU A 31 6.79 -1.99 1.18
C LEU A 31 5.77 -1.03 0.56
N THR A 32 6.18 -0.28 -0.46
CA THR A 32 5.28 0.56 -1.26
C THR A 32 4.19 -0.27 -1.96
N THR A 33 4.55 -1.42 -2.53
CA THR A 33 3.58 -2.35 -3.15
C THR A 33 2.61 -2.93 -2.13
N LEU A 34 3.02 -3.11 -0.88
CA LEU A 34 2.14 -3.60 0.17
C LEU A 34 1.36 -2.49 0.88
N ALA A 35 1.60 -1.21 0.55
CA ALA A 35 0.82 -0.09 1.07
C ALA A 35 -0.57 -0.05 0.43
N ALA A 36 -1.59 0.10 1.27
CA ALA A 36 -2.96 0.20 0.83
C ALA A 36 -3.29 1.59 0.30
N SER A 37 -4.03 1.62 -0.79
CA SER A 37 -4.61 2.83 -1.33
C SER A 37 -6.02 2.58 -1.86
N ILE A 38 -6.76 3.65 -2.11
CA ILE A 38 -8.12 3.61 -2.66
C ILE A 38 -8.04 4.13 -4.08
N ASP A 39 -8.68 3.43 -5.00
CA ASP A 39 -8.64 3.73 -6.41
C ASP A 39 -10.02 3.65 -7.05
N HIS A 40 -10.21 4.36 -8.17
CA HIS A 40 -11.48 4.48 -8.88
C HIS A 40 -11.52 3.57 -10.12
N LEU A 41 -12.47 2.65 -10.24
CA LEU A 41 -12.62 1.79 -11.44
C LEU A 41 -12.72 2.63 -12.73
N LEU A 42 -13.65 3.58 -12.74
CA LEU A 42 -13.68 4.68 -13.69
C LEU A 42 -12.92 5.85 -13.05
N PRO A 43 -11.77 6.29 -13.61
CA PRO A 43 -11.00 7.37 -13.03
C PRO A 43 -11.82 8.65 -12.85
N TYR A 44 -11.59 9.39 -11.76
CA TYR A 44 -12.32 10.62 -11.46
C TYR A 44 -12.22 11.66 -12.59
N SER A 45 -11.04 11.79 -13.23
CA SER A 45 -10.81 12.66 -14.39
C SER A 45 -11.60 12.25 -15.64
N ARG A 46 -12.18 11.04 -15.65
CA ARG A 46 -13.01 10.47 -16.71
C ARG A 46 -14.49 10.42 -16.31
N GLY A 47 -14.88 11.12 -15.26
CA GLY A 47 -16.26 11.18 -14.77
C GLY A 47 -16.61 10.12 -13.73
N GLY A 48 -15.63 9.41 -13.18
CA GLY A 48 -15.82 8.53 -12.03
C GLY A 48 -16.29 9.28 -10.78
N THR A 49 -17.08 8.60 -9.95
CA THR A 49 -17.62 9.14 -8.69
C THR A 49 -16.93 8.51 -7.48
N ASN A 50 -17.20 9.04 -6.27
CA ASN A 50 -16.78 8.43 -5.00
C ASN A 50 -17.80 7.42 -4.45
N ASP A 51 -18.72 6.93 -5.29
CA ASP A 51 -19.65 5.89 -4.87
C ASP A 51 -18.90 4.60 -4.60
N ASP A 52 -19.32 3.85 -3.57
CA ASP A 52 -18.64 2.62 -3.13
C ASP A 52 -18.41 1.60 -4.27
N ARG A 53 -19.30 1.56 -5.26
CA ARG A 53 -19.19 0.67 -6.42
C ARG A 53 -18.10 1.07 -7.41
N ASN A 54 -17.67 2.33 -7.39
CA ASN A 54 -16.56 2.83 -8.19
C ASN A 54 -15.24 2.79 -7.42
N LEU A 55 -15.23 2.49 -6.12
CA LEU A 55 -14.03 2.48 -5.30
C LEU A 55 -13.55 1.06 -5.01
N VAL A 56 -12.24 0.84 -5.15
CA VAL A 56 -11.60 -0.43 -4.84
C VAL A 56 -10.32 -0.22 -4.05
N THR A 57 -9.90 -1.26 -3.32
CA THR A 57 -8.58 -1.26 -2.69
C THR A 57 -7.54 -1.61 -3.74
N ALA A 58 -6.47 -0.81 -3.83
CA ALA A 58 -5.37 -1.02 -4.75
C ALA A 58 -4.02 -0.94 -4.01
N CYS A 59 -3.00 -1.55 -4.61
CA CYS A 59 -1.64 -1.29 -4.19
C CYS A 59 -1.24 0.14 -4.59
N GLY A 60 -0.36 0.80 -3.83
CA GLY A 60 0.10 2.15 -4.17
C GLY A 60 0.56 2.28 -5.63
N PRO A 61 1.51 1.44 -6.11
CA PRO A 61 1.94 1.46 -7.50
C PRO A 61 0.82 1.19 -8.52
N CYS A 62 -0.18 0.36 -8.16
CA CYS A 62 -1.31 0.03 -9.02
C CYS A 62 -2.19 1.26 -9.26
N GLN A 63 -2.54 1.98 -8.18
CA GLN A 63 -3.33 3.21 -8.28
C GLN A 63 -2.55 4.29 -9.03
N PHE A 64 -1.33 4.62 -8.58
CA PHE A 64 -0.56 5.72 -9.16
C PHE A 64 -0.09 5.41 -10.59
N GLY A 65 0.17 4.14 -10.89
CA GLY A 65 0.55 3.66 -12.21
C GLY A 65 -0.60 3.64 -13.21
N ARG A 66 -1.81 3.18 -12.80
CA ARG A 66 -2.99 3.20 -13.69
C ARG A 66 -3.43 4.63 -13.97
N ASN A 67 -3.37 5.52 -12.97
CA ASN A 67 -3.65 6.94 -13.12
C ASN A 67 -5.03 7.19 -13.76
N GLN A 68 -5.09 7.81 -14.95
CA GLN A 68 -6.34 8.19 -15.63
C GLN A 68 -6.86 7.16 -16.63
N TRP A 69 -6.17 6.03 -16.77
CA TRP A 69 -6.54 4.99 -17.73
C TRP A 69 -7.65 4.10 -17.16
N THR A 70 -8.60 3.71 -18.02
CA THR A 70 -9.63 2.72 -17.66
C THR A 70 -9.02 1.33 -17.56
N LEU A 71 -9.74 0.41 -16.92
CA LEU A 71 -9.33 -0.99 -16.82
C LEU A 71 -9.07 -1.63 -18.19
N GLU A 72 -9.93 -1.32 -19.17
CA GLU A 72 -9.81 -1.80 -20.55
C GLU A 72 -8.56 -1.25 -21.24
N GLU A 73 -8.23 0.04 -21.04
CA GLU A 73 -7.06 0.69 -21.65
C GLU A 73 -5.73 0.11 -21.15
N VAL A 74 -5.70 -0.48 -19.93
CA VAL A 74 -4.51 -1.13 -19.36
C VAL A 74 -4.62 -2.66 -19.29
N GLU A 75 -5.65 -3.24 -19.92
CA GLU A 75 -5.89 -4.69 -19.96
C GLU A 75 -5.93 -5.35 -18.58
N ILE A 76 -6.47 -4.64 -17.58
CA ILE A 76 -6.71 -5.16 -16.23
C ILE A 76 -8.18 -5.57 -16.13
N GLU A 77 -8.45 -6.73 -15.53
CA GLU A 77 -9.83 -7.15 -15.30
C GLU A 77 -10.48 -6.43 -14.12
N ASP A 78 -11.80 -6.27 -14.17
CA ASP A 78 -12.59 -5.73 -13.07
C ASP A 78 -12.36 -6.54 -11.76
N PRO A 79 -11.76 -5.93 -10.72
CA PRO A 79 -11.46 -6.62 -9.48
C PRO A 79 -12.72 -7.10 -8.73
N TRP A 80 -13.92 -6.55 -8.98
CA TRP A 80 -15.16 -7.04 -8.37
C TRP A 80 -15.57 -8.43 -8.83
N LYS A 81 -14.99 -8.92 -9.94
CA LYS A 81 -15.18 -10.30 -10.40
C LYS A 81 -14.53 -11.32 -9.46
N TYR A 82 -13.63 -10.87 -8.59
CA TYR A 82 -12.84 -11.71 -7.72
C TYR A 82 -13.19 -11.41 -6.25
N PRO A 83 -13.62 -12.41 -5.46
CA PRO A 83 -13.83 -12.20 -4.04
C PRO A 83 -12.51 -11.83 -3.35
N ALA A 84 -12.57 -10.95 -2.36
CA ALA A 84 -11.40 -10.61 -1.56
C ALA A 84 -10.82 -11.88 -0.90
N VAL A 85 -9.50 -12.04 -1.01
CA VAL A 85 -8.78 -13.10 -0.30
C VAL A 85 -8.59 -12.64 1.15
N ILE A 86 -9.17 -13.39 2.08
CA ILE A 86 -9.00 -13.20 3.52
C ILE A 86 -8.15 -14.37 4.00
N ASP A 87 -6.87 -14.11 4.24
CA ASP A 87 -5.89 -15.07 4.75
C ASP A 87 -5.34 -14.62 6.10
N GLU A 88 -4.31 -15.33 6.60
CA GLU A 88 -3.66 -15.05 7.89
C GLU A 88 -2.70 -13.83 7.83
N TRP A 89 -2.71 -13.05 6.75
CA TRP A 89 -1.84 -11.87 6.64
C TRP A 89 -2.28 -10.75 7.59
N ASP A 90 -1.49 -10.55 8.64
CA ASP A 90 -1.77 -9.61 9.74
C ASP A 90 -1.42 -8.14 9.42
N GLY A 91 -0.93 -7.82 8.22
CA GLY A 91 -0.49 -6.46 7.88
C GLY A 91 0.71 -5.96 8.68
N LEU A 92 1.57 -6.85 9.16
CA LEU A 92 2.68 -6.57 10.09
C LEU A 92 2.23 -6.03 11.45
N THR A 93 0.96 -6.21 11.83
CA THR A 93 0.44 -5.70 13.12
C THR A 93 1.18 -6.25 14.33
N ARG A 94 1.83 -7.41 14.25
CA ARG A 94 2.75 -7.90 15.29
C ARG A 94 3.85 -6.88 15.68
N LEU A 95 4.28 -6.01 14.76
CA LEU A 95 5.27 -4.96 15.07
C LEU A 95 4.72 -3.88 16.01
N MET A 96 3.40 -3.74 16.14
CA MET A 96 2.77 -2.68 16.93
C MET A 96 3.17 -2.73 18.42
N VAL A 97 3.59 -3.88 18.94
CA VAL A 97 4.12 -4.03 20.31
C VAL A 97 5.40 -3.24 20.57
N MET A 98 6.11 -2.84 19.51
CA MET A 98 7.33 -2.05 19.57
C MET A 98 7.06 -0.54 19.61
N LYS A 99 5.79 -0.11 19.51
CA LYS A 99 5.41 1.29 19.56
C LYS A 99 5.92 1.93 20.86
N GLY A 100 6.63 3.06 20.74
CA GLY A 100 7.21 3.77 21.87
C GLY A 100 8.58 3.25 22.35
N ARG A 101 9.03 2.07 21.88
CA ARG A 101 10.37 1.56 22.19
C ARG A 101 11.44 2.28 21.38
N ALA A 102 12.64 2.39 21.93
CA ALA A 102 13.83 2.86 21.20
C ALA A 102 14.45 1.71 20.38
N PRO A 103 15.02 1.97 19.19
CA PRO A 103 15.85 0.99 18.50
C PRO A 103 17.04 0.62 19.38
N VAL A 104 17.43 -0.65 19.36
CA VAL A 104 18.68 -1.08 19.98
C VAL A 104 19.81 -0.63 19.05
N ASP A 105 20.84 0.00 19.59
CA ASP A 105 22.02 0.36 18.81
C ASP A 105 22.66 -0.94 18.27
N PRO A 106 22.79 -1.10 16.95
CA PRO A 106 23.44 -2.29 16.38
C PRO A 106 24.93 -2.40 16.75
N ASN A 107 25.52 -1.37 17.37
CA ASN A 107 26.93 -1.31 17.79
C ASN A 107 27.15 -1.45 19.31
N VAL A 108 26.11 -1.82 20.08
CA VAL A 108 26.20 -2.15 21.52
C VAL A 108 26.07 -3.65 21.73
#